data_AF-A0A2I0TJH3-F1
#
_entry.id   AF-A0A2I0TJH3-F1
#
_cell.length_a   1.000
_cell.length_b   1.000
_cell.length_c   1.000
_cell.angle_alpha   90.00
_cell.angle_beta   90.00
_cell.angle_gamma   90.00
#
_symmetry.space_group_name_H-M   'P 1'
#
loop_
_entity.id
_entity.type
_entity.pdbx_description
1 polymer ?
#
loop_
_entity_poly.entity_id
_entity_poly.type
_entity_poly.pdbx_seq_one_letter_code
_entity_poly.pdbx_strand_id
1 'polypeptide(L)'
;MWKKGLATWEKYRSIVRVCRDAMRNVKAQLELNMARDVKDNKKGFFKYISSKRKTRENVSSLLNEVGALVTKDAEKAELMNAFFASVFTAKAGPQEPQTLEVGESLE
;
A
#
# COMPACT_ATOMS: atom_id res chain seq x y z
N MET A 1 -0.63 -29.12 -52.72
CA MET A 1 -1.33 -29.87 -51.64
C MET A 1 -0.83 -29.37 -50.27
N TRP A 2 -1.26 -28.19 -49.77
CA TRP A 2 -0.59 -27.49 -48.63
C TRP A 2 -1.48 -27.14 -47.41
N LYS A 3 -2.68 -27.72 -47.25
CA LYS A 3 -3.60 -27.34 -46.15
C LYS A 3 -3.71 -28.31 -44.96
N LYS A 4 -2.86 -29.35 -44.87
CA LYS A 4 -3.03 -30.42 -43.85
C LYS A 4 -2.73 -30.03 -42.38
N GLY A 5 -2.20 -28.83 -42.11
CA GLY A 5 -1.86 -28.37 -40.74
C GLY A 5 -2.74 -27.26 -40.16
N LEU A 6 -3.44 -26.49 -41.01
CA LEU A 6 -4.22 -25.31 -40.59
C LEU A 6 -5.42 -25.69 -39.71
N ALA A 7 -6.17 -26.72 -40.10
CA ALA A 7 -7.33 -27.20 -39.35
C ALA A 7 -6.96 -27.75 -37.96
N THR A 8 -5.78 -28.37 -37.82
CA THR A 8 -5.27 -28.89 -36.54
C THR A 8 -4.81 -27.74 -35.62
N TRP A 9 -4.19 -26.71 -36.22
CA TRP A 9 -3.76 -25.52 -35.50
C TRP A 9 -4.92 -24.66 -35.00
N GLU A 10 -5.97 -24.48 -35.81
CA GLU A 10 -7.19 -23.77 -35.41
C GLU A 10 -7.90 -24.47 -34.25
N LYS A 11 -8.00 -25.81 -34.30
CA LYS A 11 -8.54 -26.61 -33.19
C LYS A 11 -7.73 -26.44 -31.92
N TYR A 12 -6.39 -26.53 -32.00
CA TYR A 12 -5.51 -26.29 -30.85
C TYR A 12 -5.73 -24.89 -30.26
N ARG A 13 -5.75 -23.85 -31.09
CA ARG A 13 -5.95 -22.47 -30.64
C ARG A 13 -7.33 -22.25 -30.03
N SER A 14 -8.35 -22.91 -30.55
CA SER A 14 -9.70 -22.90 -29.98
C SER A 14 -9.71 -23.49 -28.57
N ILE A 15 -9.10 -24.67 -28.37
CA ILE A 15 -8.99 -25.31 -27.05
C ILE A 15 -8.23 -24.42 -26.06
N VAL A 16 -7.09 -23.86 -26.45
CA VAL A 16 -6.33 -22.94 -25.59
C VAL A 16 -7.16 -21.72 -25.17
N ARG A 17 -7.96 -21.16 -26.09
CA ARG A 17 -8.87 -20.04 -25.78
C ARG A 17 -9.93 -20.46 -24.76
N VAL A 18 -10.60 -21.59 -24.98
CA VAL A 18 -11.63 -22.11 -24.07
C VAL A 18 -11.06 -22.33 -22.67
N CYS A 19 -9.90 -22.98 -22.56
CA CYS A 19 -9.25 -23.20 -21.26
C CYS A 19 -8.91 -21.87 -20.57
N ARG A 20 -8.38 -20.90 -21.32
CA ARG A 20 -8.04 -19.57 -20.78
C ARG A 20 -9.28 -18.82 -20.30
N ASP A 21 -10.36 -18.89 -21.05
CA ASP A 21 -11.60 -18.19 -20.72
C ASP A 21 -12.30 -18.87 -19.53
N ALA A 22 -12.25 -20.21 -19.43
CA ALA A 22 -12.69 -20.93 -18.25
C ALA A 22 -11.90 -20.50 -16.99
N MET A 23 -10.56 -20.43 -17.08
CA MET A 23 -9.73 -19.94 -15.96
C MET A 23 -10.07 -18.48 -15.58
N ARG A 24 -10.29 -17.60 -16.56
CA ARG A 24 -10.69 -16.21 -16.33
C ARG A 24 -12.05 -16.13 -15.64
N ASN A 25 -13.02 -16.94 -16.06
CA ASN A 25 -14.35 -16.96 -15.47
C ASN A 25 -14.30 -17.45 -14.02
N VAL A 26 -13.61 -18.54 -13.73
CA VAL A 26 -13.44 -19.04 -12.35
C VAL A 26 -12.80 -17.98 -11.47
N LYS A 27 -11.76 -17.28 -11.97
CA LYS A 27 -11.12 -16.19 -11.25
C LYS A 27 -12.07 -15.01 -11.01
N ALA A 28 -12.83 -14.59 -12.00
CA ALA A 28 -13.78 -13.49 -11.88
C ALA A 28 -14.90 -13.82 -10.87
N GLN A 29 -15.39 -15.05 -10.85
CA GLN A 29 -16.37 -15.50 -9.86
C GLN A 29 -15.82 -15.49 -8.44
N LEU A 30 -14.57 -15.95 -8.25
CA LEU A 30 -13.89 -15.83 -6.95
C LEU A 30 -13.80 -14.37 -6.50
N GLU A 31 -13.29 -13.48 -7.36
CA GLU A 31 -13.14 -12.06 -7.05
C GLU A 31 -14.48 -11.38 -6.72
N LEU A 32 -15.53 -11.72 -7.47
CA LEU A 32 -16.89 -11.23 -7.21
C LEU A 32 -17.41 -11.65 -5.84
N ASN A 33 -17.24 -12.92 -5.47
CA ASN A 33 -17.66 -13.43 -4.16
C ASN A 33 -16.91 -12.73 -3.03
N MET A 34 -15.60 -12.54 -3.17
CA MET A 34 -14.80 -11.82 -2.16
C MET A 34 -15.22 -10.35 -2.01
N ALA A 35 -15.62 -9.69 -3.10
CA ALA A 35 -16.11 -8.33 -3.06
C ALA A 35 -17.50 -8.22 -2.39
N ARG A 36 -18.40 -9.19 -2.67
CA ARG A 36 -19.72 -9.26 -2.04
C ARG A 36 -19.62 -9.52 -0.54
N ASP A 37 -18.78 -10.46 -0.16
CA ASP A 37 -18.63 -10.91 1.23
C ASP A 37 -17.66 -10.03 2.01
N VAL A 38 -17.26 -8.85 1.49
CA VAL A 38 -16.26 -7.99 2.14
C VAL A 38 -16.71 -7.55 3.53
N LYS A 39 -18.01 -7.39 3.76
CA LYS A 39 -18.54 -6.99 5.07
C LYS A 39 -18.35 -8.08 6.12
N ASP A 40 -18.58 -9.33 5.73
CA ASP A 40 -18.57 -10.49 6.62
C ASP A 40 -17.17 -11.15 6.71
N ASN A 41 -16.37 -11.03 5.65
CA ASN A 41 -15.04 -11.62 5.51
C ASN A 41 -14.00 -10.59 5.03
N LYS A 42 -13.87 -9.48 5.75
CA LYS A 42 -12.84 -8.44 5.50
C LYS A 42 -11.44 -9.05 5.38
N LYS A 43 -11.10 -9.98 6.29
CA LYS A 43 -9.78 -10.62 6.34
C LYS A 43 -9.47 -11.40 5.07
N GLY A 44 -10.44 -12.17 4.56
CA GLY A 44 -10.29 -12.90 3.30
C GLY A 44 -10.02 -11.96 2.13
N PHE A 45 -10.83 -10.90 2.01
CA PHE A 45 -10.69 -9.89 0.96
C PHE A 45 -9.29 -9.26 0.94
N PHE A 46 -8.83 -8.73 2.07
CA PHE A 46 -7.51 -8.08 2.15
C PHE A 46 -6.36 -9.07 1.94
N LYS A 47 -6.49 -10.34 2.39
CA LYS A 47 -5.52 -11.40 2.13
C LYS A 47 -5.38 -11.73 0.64
N TYR A 48 -6.50 -11.76 -0.10
CA TYR A 48 -6.45 -11.96 -1.54
C TYR A 48 -5.76 -10.80 -2.24
N ILE A 49 -6.15 -9.57 -1.90
CA ILE A 49 -5.55 -8.36 -2.47
C ILE A 49 -4.03 -8.31 -2.20
N SER A 50 -3.59 -8.59 -0.96
CA SER A 50 -2.16 -8.63 -0.65
C SER A 50 -1.42 -9.70 -1.44
N SER A 51 -2.00 -10.90 -1.60
CA SER A 51 -1.41 -11.98 -2.41
C SER A 51 -1.30 -11.67 -3.91
N LYS A 52 -2.12 -10.73 -4.43
CA LYS A 52 -2.12 -10.32 -5.85
C LYS A 52 -1.29 -9.08 -6.13
N ARG A 53 -1.02 -8.26 -5.12
CA ARG A 53 -0.15 -7.08 -5.27
C ARG A 53 1.29 -7.54 -5.53
N LYS A 54 1.93 -6.97 -6.56
CA LYS A 54 3.34 -7.25 -6.90
C LYS A 54 4.34 -6.54 -5.98
N THR A 55 3.89 -5.49 -5.30
CA THR A 55 4.75 -4.59 -4.53
C THR A 55 5.14 -5.23 -3.20
N ARG A 56 6.45 -5.23 -2.91
CA ARG A 56 6.98 -5.52 -1.58
C ARG A 56 6.40 -4.46 -0.63
N GLU A 57 5.83 -4.85 0.51
CA GLU A 57 5.20 -3.94 1.49
C GLU A 57 6.20 -2.95 2.16
N ASN A 58 7.33 -2.63 1.52
CA ASN A 58 8.33 -1.75 2.06
C ASN A 58 8.25 -0.36 1.44
N VAL A 59 8.42 0.65 2.28
CA VAL A 59 8.72 2.00 1.85
C VAL A 59 10.06 1.95 1.11
N SER A 60 10.12 2.54 -0.08
CA SER A 60 11.38 2.71 -0.81
C SER A 60 12.41 3.43 0.06
N SER A 61 13.68 3.32 -0.28
CA SER A 61 14.72 4.06 0.44
C SER A 61 14.38 5.56 0.50
N LEU A 62 14.48 6.15 1.68
CA LEU A 62 14.18 7.56 1.91
C LEU A 62 15.48 8.36 1.98
N LEU A 63 15.42 9.67 1.78
CA LEU A 63 16.53 10.56 2.08
C LEU A 63 16.21 11.30 3.38
N ASN A 64 17.18 11.34 4.30
CA ASN A 64 17.06 12.16 5.50
C ASN A 64 17.41 13.64 5.20
N GLU A 65 17.32 14.49 6.22
CA GLU A 65 17.58 15.94 6.13
C GLU A 65 19.00 16.27 5.64
N VAL A 66 19.96 15.38 5.89
CA VAL A 66 21.38 15.53 5.48
C VAL A 66 21.62 14.91 4.10
N GLY A 67 20.58 14.43 3.41
CA GLY A 67 20.66 13.81 2.09
C GLY A 67 21.22 12.38 2.08
N ALA A 68 21.31 11.71 3.24
CA ALA A 68 21.75 10.32 3.34
C ALA A 68 20.59 9.34 3.13
N LEU A 69 20.90 8.21 2.46
CA LEU A 69 19.93 7.19 2.10
C LEU A 69 19.58 6.29 3.30
N VAL A 70 18.33 6.33 3.71
CA VAL A 70 17.76 5.52 4.79
C VAL A 70 17.12 4.26 4.21
N THR A 71 17.69 3.10 4.54
CA THR A 71 17.25 1.80 4.01
C THR A 71 16.65 0.89 5.08
N LYS A 72 17.02 1.06 6.36
CA LYS A 72 16.48 0.27 7.47
C LYS A 72 15.07 0.76 7.84
N ASP A 73 14.17 -0.18 8.09
CA ASP A 73 12.76 0.15 8.30
C ASP A 73 12.48 0.91 9.61
N ALA A 74 13.26 0.65 10.68
CA ALA A 74 13.16 1.42 11.93
C ALA A 74 13.53 2.90 11.71
N GLU A 75 14.66 3.15 11.03
CA GLU A 75 15.12 4.51 10.72
C GLU A 75 14.13 5.25 9.79
N LYS A 76 13.52 4.54 8.82
CA LYS A 76 12.45 5.12 7.98
C LYS A 76 11.23 5.51 8.82
N ALA A 77 10.82 4.67 9.77
CA ALA A 77 9.67 4.93 10.63
C ALA A 77 9.91 6.16 11.52
N GLU A 78 11.09 6.28 12.11
CA GLU A 78 11.49 7.46 12.90
C GLU A 78 11.49 8.74 12.05
N LEU A 79 12.07 8.69 10.84
CA LEU A 79 12.11 9.82 9.92
C LEU A 79 10.70 10.30 9.53
N MET A 80 9.81 9.36 9.18
CA MET A 80 8.42 9.69 8.83
C MET A 80 7.66 10.25 10.04
N ASN A 81 7.83 9.68 11.23
CA ASN A 81 7.21 10.18 12.45
C ASN A 81 7.64 11.61 12.78
N ALA A 82 8.95 11.90 12.68
CA ALA A 82 9.47 13.26 12.89
C ALA A 82 8.88 14.25 11.87
N PHE A 83 8.79 13.86 10.60
CA PHE A 83 8.18 14.69 9.56
C PHE A 83 6.70 14.99 9.86
N PHE A 84 5.91 13.96 10.19
CA PHE A 84 4.49 14.17 10.53
C PHE A 84 4.32 15.06 11.76
N ALA A 85 5.11 14.86 12.82
CA ALA A 85 5.08 15.70 14.01
C ALA A 85 5.39 17.18 13.69
N SER A 86 6.36 17.43 12.80
CA SER A 86 6.71 18.79 12.35
C SER A 86 5.52 19.50 11.68
N VAL A 87 4.74 18.81 10.85
CA VAL A 87 3.54 19.39 10.19
C VAL A 87 2.48 19.82 11.21
N PHE A 88 2.34 19.10 12.32
CA PHE A 88 1.37 19.42 13.38
C PHE A 88 1.91 20.38 14.45
N THR A 89 3.19 20.70 14.42
CA THR A 89 3.77 21.68 15.33
C THR A 89 3.60 23.06 14.72
N ALA A 90 2.54 23.78 15.13
CA ALA A 90 2.44 25.21 14.85
C ALA A 90 3.73 25.88 15.35
N LYS A 91 4.41 26.66 14.50
CA LYS A 91 5.48 27.52 14.98
C LYS A 91 4.88 28.43 16.04
N ALA A 92 5.14 28.13 17.32
CA ALA A 92 5.08 29.16 18.33
C ALA A 92 6.05 30.23 17.82
N GLY A 93 5.51 31.37 17.40
CA GLY A 93 6.33 32.57 17.24
C GLY A 93 7.10 32.82 18.54
N PRO A 94 8.17 33.63 18.52
CA PRO A 94 9.00 33.83 19.70
C PRO A 94 8.12 34.16 20.90
N GLN A 95 8.04 33.22 21.86
CA GLN A 95 7.37 33.48 23.12
C GLN A 95 8.27 34.46 23.86
N GLU A 96 7.78 35.69 23.97
CA GLU A 96 8.34 36.69 24.86
C GLU A 96 8.30 36.13 26.29
N PRO A 97 9.40 36.18 27.07
CA PRO A 97 9.40 35.66 28.43
C PRO A 97 8.47 36.52 29.28
N GLN A 98 7.34 35.97 29.71
CA GLN A 98 6.54 36.62 30.75
C GLN A 98 7.21 36.36 32.10
N THR A 99 7.90 37.39 32.60
CA THR A 99 8.37 37.48 33.98
C THR A 99 7.16 37.47 34.90
N LEU A 100 7.01 36.39 35.68
CA LEU A 100 5.98 36.26 36.70
C LEU A 100 6.53 36.88 37.99
N GLU A 101 6.14 38.13 38.25
CA GLU A 101 6.44 38.84 39.49
C GLU A 101 5.78 38.08 40.66
N VAL A 102 6.60 37.53 41.56
CA VAL A 102 6.16 36.95 42.83
C VAL A 102 5.72 38.09 43.73
N GLY A 103 4.42 38.25 43.90
CA GLY A 103 3.84 39.09 44.94
C GLY A 103 3.86 38.34 46.27
N GLU A 104 4.81 38.69 47.14
CA GLU A 104 4.75 38.36 48.56
C GLU A 104 3.51 39.04 49.17
N SER A 105 2.71 38.29 49.92
CA SER A 105 1.73 38.87 50.85
C SER A 105 1.93 38.22 52.20
N LEU A 106 2.66 38.94 53.06
CA LEU A 106 2.57 38.85 54.50
C LEU A 106 1.46 39.81 54.93
N GLU A 107 0.31 39.27 55.34
CA GLU A 107 -0.35 39.52 56.63
C GLU A 107 -1.55 38.57 56.80
#